data_AF-Q3J4R7-F1
#
_entry.id   AF-Q3J4R7-F1
#
_cell.length_a   1.000
_cell.length_b   1.000
_cell.length_c   1.000
_cell.angle_alpha   90.00
_cell.angle_beta   90.00
_cell.angle_gamma   90.00
#
_symmetry.space_group_name_H-M   'P 1'
#
loop_
_entity.id
_entity.type
_entity.pdbx_description
1 polymer ?
#
loop_
_entity_poly.entity_id
_entity_poly.type
_entity_poly.pdbx_seq_one_letter_code
_entity_poly.pdbx_strand_id
1 'polypeptide(L)'
;MSKMTVTPLRMQVGDYGRARAHVPIKVDADLGARLVKGGNFVEGLSDVAKKRAAGIKARLDAETAAAREAEAARQKAEKEAEREAEAARKKAEVARKEAEKEAKAAAEKDAAAARERAEQEAKAEQQRQADAAKAAGGEGGGSE
;
A
#
# COMPACT_ATOMS: atom_id res chain seq x y z
N MET A 1 20.39 -37.79 34.71
CA MET A 1 19.27 -38.75 34.63
C MET A 1 18.69 -38.67 33.23
N SER A 2 18.59 -39.80 32.52
CA SER A 2 17.99 -39.83 31.17
C SER A 2 16.48 -39.69 31.28
N LYS A 3 15.88 -38.83 30.45
CA LYS A 3 14.43 -38.61 30.41
C LYS A 3 13.78 -39.45 29.32
N MET A 4 12.66 -40.07 29.65
CA MET A 4 11.83 -40.89 28.78
C MET A 4 10.46 -40.22 28.60
N THR A 5 9.93 -40.26 27.38
CA THR A 5 8.54 -39.84 27.13
C THR A 5 7.63 -41.04 27.30
N VAL A 6 6.64 -40.92 28.18
CA VAL A 6 5.58 -41.92 28.35
C VAL A 6 4.22 -41.26 28.19
N THR A 7 3.26 -41.99 27.65
CA THR A 7 1.88 -41.51 27.52
C THR A 7 0.94 -42.37 28.35
N PRO A 8 0.22 -41.80 29.33
CA PRO A 8 -0.79 -42.55 30.08
C PRO A 8 -1.98 -42.89 29.18
N LEU A 9 -2.53 -44.09 29.32
CA LEU A 9 -3.75 -44.49 28.61
C LEU A 9 -5.03 -43.99 29.27
N ARG A 10 -4.94 -43.55 30.53
CA ARG A 10 -6.05 -43.08 31.37
C ARG A 10 -5.54 -42.03 32.35
N MET A 11 -6.43 -41.25 32.96
CA MET A 11 -6.03 -40.25 33.94
C MET A 11 -5.34 -40.94 35.13
N GLN A 12 -4.12 -40.51 35.47
CA GLN A 12 -3.32 -41.08 36.54
C GLN A 12 -2.79 -39.96 37.45
N VAL A 13 -2.61 -40.28 38.72
CA VAL A 13 -1.96 -39.42 39.71
C VAL A 13 -0.90 -40.26 40.41
N GLY A 14 0.32 -39.74 40.51
CA GLY A 14 1.44 -40.40 41.18
C GLY A 14 2.60 -39.44 41.43
N ASP A 15 3.80 -39.98 41.64
CA ASP A 15 5.01 -39.20 41.93
C ASP A 15 5.39 -38.21 40.81
N TYR A 16 4.91 -38.46 39.60
CA TYR A 16 5.04 -37.60 38.42
C TYR A 16 3.91 -36.56 38.30
N GLY A 17 3.12 -36.37 39.36
CA GLY A 17 1.96 -35.47 39.40
C GLY A 17 0.72 -36.05 38.72
N ARG A 18 -0.11 -35.15 38.16
CA ARG A 18 -1.35 -35.53 37.46
C ARG A 18 -1.09 -35.69 35.96
N ALA A 19 -1.12 -36.94 35.49
CA ALA A 19 -0.99 -37.28 34.08
C ALA A 19 -2.38 -37.44 33.44
N ARG A 20 -2.71 -36.56 32.49
CA ARG A 20 -3.98 -36.63 31.74
C ARG A 20 -3.92 -37.73 30.69
N ALA A 21 -5.02 -38.43 30.47
CA ALA A 21 -5.12 -39.49 29.47
C ALA A 21 -4.65 -39.01 28.08
N HIS A 22 -3.80 -39.80 27.44
CA HIS A 22 -3.24 -39.54 26.11
C HIS A 22 -2.47 -38.22 25.98
N VAL A 23 -2.00 -37.66 27.09
CA VAL A 23 -1.11 -36.48 27.10
C VAL A 23 0.30 -36.96 27.46
N PRO A 24 1.27 -36.91 26.52
CA PRO A 24 2.63 -37.36 26.77
C PRO A 24 3.30 -36.53 27.87
N ILE A 25 4.03 -37.20 28.75
CA ILE A 25 4.82 -36.59 29.82
C ILE A 25 6.27 -37.05 29.72
N LYS A 26 7.21 -36.19 30.16
CA LYS A 26 8.62 -36.54 30.30
C LYS A 26 8.91 -36.89 31.76
N VAL A 27 9.40 -38.11 31.99
CA VAL A 27 9.77 -38.63 33.31
C VAL A 27 11.18 -39.21 33.25
N ASP A 28 11.80 -39.50 34.40
CA ASP A 28 13.07 -40.23 34.42
C ASP A 28 12.89 -41.64 33.85
N ALA A 29 13.92 -42.17 33.18
CA ALA A 29 13.85 -43.44 32.47
C ALA A 29 13.47 -44.63 33.39
N ASP A 30 14.01 -44.68 34.62
CA ASP A 30 13.69 -45.74 35.58
C ASP A 30 12.22 -45.69 36.02
N LEU A 31 11.70 -44.48 36.25
CA LEU A 31 10.29 -44.27 36.57
C LEU A 31 9.43 -44.64 35.34
N GLY A 32 9.80 -44.17 34.16
CA GLY A 32 9.12 -44.47 32.89
C GLY A 32 9.00 -45.97 32.64
N ALA A 33 10.10 -46.73 32.81
CA ALA A 33 10.09 -48.18 32.65
C ALA A 33 9.15 -48.88 33.66
N ARG A 34 9.14 -48.43 34.93
CA ARG A 34 8.19 -48.94 35.94
C ARG A 34 6.73 -48.65 35.56
N LEU A 35 6.45 -47.44 35.06
CA LEU A 35 5.11 -47.03 34.64
C LEU A 35 4.60 -47.82 33.43
N VAL A 36 5.47 -48.04 32.44
CA VAL A 36 5.14 -48.87 31.26
C VAL A 36 4.94 -50.32 31.66
N LYS A 37 5.80 -50.89 32.52
CA LYS A 37 5.64 -52.25 33.06
C LYS A 37 4.33 -52.43 33.83
N GLY A 38 3.83 -51.36 34.48
CA GLY A 38 2.53 -51.32 35.14
C GLY A 38 1.32 -51.34 34.19
N GLY A 39 1.52 -51.33 32.87
CA GLY A 39 0.48 -51.50 31.84
C GLY A 39 -0.41 -50.29 31.61
N ASN A 40 -0.20 -49.20 32.35
CA ASN A 40 -1.05 -48.00 32.28
C ASN A 40 -0.48 -46.88 31.43
N PHE A 41 0.78 -47.02 31.06
CA PHE A 41 1.51 -46.11 30.19
C PHE A 41 2.06 -46.88 29.00
N VAL A 42 2.17 -46.17 27.89
CA VAL A 42 2.93 -46.63 26.72
C VAL A 42 4.17 -45.77 26.57
N GLU A 43 5.23 -46.38 26.07
CA GLU A 43 6.43 -45.64 25.66
C GLU A 43 6.12 -44.77 24.44
N GLY A 44 6.60 -43.52 24.46
CA GLY A 44 6.35 -42.56 23.38
C GLY A 44 4.90 -42.09 23.32
N LEU A 45 4.38 -41.87 22.11
CA LEU A 45 3.02 -41.37 21.86
C LEU A 45 2.01 -42.52 21.72
N SER A 46 0.91 -42.45 22.46
CA SER A 46 -0.26 -43.31 22.17
C SER A 46 -0.89 -42.98 20.82
N ASP A 47 -1.61 -43.91 20.21
CA ASP A 47 -2.23 -43.67 18.89
C ASP A 47 -3.27 -42.54 18.91
N VAL A 48 -3.98 -42.37 20.03
CA VAL A 48 -4.87 -41.21 20.24
C VAL A 48 -4.08 -39.90 20.25
N ALA A 49 -2.92 -39.88 20.90
CA ALA A 49 -2.03 -38.72 20.90
C ALA A 49 -1.47 -38.43 19.50
N LYS A 50 -1.09 -39.47 18.73
CA LYS A 50 -0.66 -39.34 17.32
C LYS A 50 -1.77 -38.76 16.44
N LYS A 51 -2.99 -39.30 16.53
CA LYS A 51 -4.15 -38.80 15.77
C LYS A 51 -4.48 -37.35 16.13
N ARG A 52 -4.43 -37.00 17.42
CA ARG A 52 -4.62 -35.61 17.86
C ARG A 52 -3.56 -34.68 17.28
N ALA A 53 -2.29 -35.07 17.33
CA ALA A 53 -1.19 -34.28 16.75
C ALA A 53 -1.36 -34.10 15.24
N ALA A 54 -1.75 -35.16 14.53
CA ALA A 54 -2.04 -35.10 13.09
C ALA A 54 -3.21 -34.18 12.76
N GLY A 55 -4.29 -34.22 13.54
CA GLY A 55 -5.46 -33.33 13.37
C GLY A 55 -5.11 -31.86 13.63
N ILE A 56 -4.30 -31.57 14.64
CA ILE A 56 -3.80 -30.22 14.92
C ILE A 56 -2.94 -29.73 13.75
N LYS A 57 -2.03 -30.57 13.25
CA LYS A 57 -1.19 -30.23 12.10
C LYS A 57 -2.04 -29.94 10.85
N ALA A 58 -2.99 -30.81 10.52
CA ALA A 58 -3.86 -30.64 9.36
C ALA A 58 -4.67 -29.32 9.45
N ARG A 59 -5.15 -28.96 10.65
CA ARG A 59 -5.85 -27.69 10.86
C ARG A 59 -4.93 -26.48 10.64
N LEU A 60 -3.71 -26.52 11.19
CA LEU A 60 -2.71 -25.47 10.99
C LEU A 60 -2.33 -25.33 9.51
N ASP A 61 -2.15 -26.44 8.80
CA ASP A 61 -1.84 -26.45 7.38
C ASP A 61 -3.00 -25.84 6.57
N ALA A 62 -4.26 -26.17 6.92
CA ALA A 62 -5.44 -25.60 6.29
C ALA A 62 -5.59 -24.09 6.56
N GLU A 63 -5.37 -23.64 7.80
CA GLU A 63 -5.37 -22.21 8.14
C GLU A 63 -4.28 -21.45 7.39
N THR A 64 -3.10 -22.05 7.26
CA THR A 64 -1.97 -21.46 6.51
C THR A 64 -2.28 -21.39 5.01
N ALA A 65 -2.90 -22.42 4.43
CA ALA A 65 -3.34 -22.41 3.04
C ALA A 65 -4.39 -21.31 2.79
N ALA A 66 -5.40 -21.21 3.65
CA ALA A 66 -6.43 -20.18 3.56
C ALA A 66 -5.84 -18.75 3.68
N ALA A 67 -4.88 -18.56 4.58
CA ALA A 67 -4.18 -17.27 4.71
C ALA A 67 -3.40 -16.90 3.44
N ARG A 68 -2.71 -17.86 2.81
CA ARG A 68 -1.99 -17.65 1.55
C ARG A 68 -2.93 -17.32 0.39
N GLU A 69 -4.08 -17.99 0.30
CA GLU A 69 -5.08 -17.68 -0.73
C GLU A 69 -5.68 -16.29 -0.54
N ALA A 70 -5.99 -15.91 0.70
CA ALA A 70 -6.47 -14.58 1.03
C ALA A 70 -5.43 -13.49 0.70
N GLU A 71 -4.16 -13.74 0.99
CA GLU A 71 -3.06 -12.82 0.65
C GLU A 71 -2.89 -12.69 -0.86
N ALA A 72 -2.93 -13.80 -1.61
CA ALA A 72 -2.85 -13.79 -3.06
C ALA A 72 -4.01 -12.99 -3.70
N ALA A 73 -5.22 -13.14 -3.16
CA ALA A 73 -6.38 -12.36 -3.60
C ALA A 73 -6.20 -10.85 -3.34
N ARG A 74 -5.66 -10.48 -2.16
CA ARG A 74 -5.35 -9.08 -1.83
C ARG A 74 -4.29 -8.49 -2.75
N GLN A 75 -3.19 -9.21 -2.99
CA GLN A 75 -2.14 -8.75 -3.90
C GLN A 75 -2.65 -8.58 -5.33
N LYS A 76 -3.58 -9.44 -5.78
CA LYS A 76 -4.21 -9.29 -7.10
C LYS A 76 -5.08 -8.03 -7.16
N ALA A 77 -5.91 -7.80 -6.15
CA ALA A 77 -6.76 -6.61 -6.06
C ALA A 77 -5.93 -5.32 -5.96
N GLU A 78 -4.84 -5.34 -5.20
CA GLU A 78 -3.92 -4.19 -5.08
C GLU A 78 -3.24 -3.86 -6.41
N LYS A 79 -2.74 -4.86 -7.13
CA LYS A 79 -2.15 -4.65 -8.47
C LYS A 79 -3.16 -4.13 -9.48
N GLU A 80 -4.42 -4.54 -9.37
CA GLU A 80 -5.49 -4.03 -10.24
C GLU A 80 -5.81 -2.57 -9.90
N ALA A 81 -5.95 -2.24 -8.62
CA ALA A 81 -6.15 -0.87 -8.16
C ALA A 81 -4.97 0.06 -8.52
N GLU A 82 -3.73 -0.42 -8.44
CA GLU A 82 -2.54 0.35 -8.84
C GLU A 82 -2.56 0.67 -10.34
N ARG A 83 -2.95 -0.31 -11.18
CA ARG A 83 -3.09 -0.08 -12.64
C ARG A 83 -4.18 0.93 -12.95
N GLU A 84 -5.32 0.87 -12.28
CA GLU A 84 -6.39 1.86 -12.45
C GLU A 84 -5.95 3.25 -11.98
N ALA A 85 -5.27 3.34 -10.84
CA ALA A 85 -4.74 4.59 -10.31
C ALA A 85 -3.67 5.19 -11.23
N GLU A 86 -2.76 4.38 -11.78
CA GLU A 86 -1.76 4.81 -12.76
C GLU A 86 -2.43 5.31 -14.05
N ALA A 87 -3.43 4.59 -14.55
CA ALA A 87 -4.20 5.02 -15.71
C ALA A 87 -4.93 6.36 -15.47
N ALA A 88 -5.52 6.54 -14.29
CA ALA A 88 -6.15 7.79 -13.89
C ALA A 88 -5.13 8.94 -13.79
N ARG A 89 -3.96 8.70 -13.20
CA ARG A 89 -2.87 9.69 -13.11
C ARG A 89 -2.37 10.11 -14.49
N LYS A 90 -2.16 9.17 -15.41
CA LYS A 90 -1.76 9.47 -16.79
C LYS A 90 -2.79 10.34 -17.50
N LYS A 91 -4.08 10.00 -17.39
CA LYS A 91 -5.17 10.81 -17.96
C LYS A 91 -5.20 12.23 -17.38
N ALA A 92 -5.05 12.35 -16.05
CA ALA A 92 -5.02 13.64 -15.38
C ALA A 92 -3.80 14.48 -15.79
N GLU A 93 -2.64 13.86 -15.99
CA GLU A 93 -1.43 14.54 -16.46
C GLU A 93 -1.59 15.07 -17.89
N VAL A 94 -2.17 14.27 -18.79
CA VAL A 94 -2.48 14.70 -20.16
C VAL A 94 -3.42 15.90 -20.14
N ALA A 95 -4.52 15.81 -19.40
CA ALA A 95 -5.49 16.91 -19.27
C ALA A 95 -4.84 18.19 -18.71
N ARG A 96 -3.95 18.07 -17.72
CA ARG A 96 -3.21 19.23 -17.18
C ARG A 96 -2.27 19.84 -18.21
N LYS A 97 -1.56 19.03 -18.99
CA LYS A 97 -0.66 19.52 -20.04
C LYS A 97 -1.40 20.21 -21.17
N GLU A 98 -2.59 19.72 -21.54
CA GLU A 98 -3.46 20.39 -22.52
C GLU A 98 -3.99 21.72 -21.98
N ALA A 99 -4.50 21.74 -20.75
CA ALA A 99 -4.96 22.98 -20.12
C ALA A 99 -3.83 24.01 -19.96
N GLU A 100 -2.60 23.60 -19.62
CA GLU A 100 -1.45 24.50 -19.54
C GLU A 100 -1.08 25.09 -20.91
N LYS A 101 -1.16 24.28 -21.98
CA LYS A 101 -0.94 24.77 -23.35
C LYS A 101 -1.98 25.79 -23.78
N GLU A 102 -3.26 25.51 -23.52
CA GLU A 102 -4.33 26.48 -23.81
C GLU A 102 -4.16 27.77 -23.00
N ALA A 103 -3.83 27.67 -21.71
CA ALA A 103 -3.60 28.84 -20.87
C ALA A 103 -2.41 29.68 -21.37
N LYS A 104 -1.30 29.04 -21.78
CA LYS A 104 -0.16 29.73 -22.38
C LYS A 104 -0.54 30.40 -23.71
N ALA A 105 -1.28 29.71 -24.57
CA ALA A 105 -1.73 30.26 -25.84
C ALA A 105 -2.68 31.46 -25.65
N ALA A 106 -3.57 31.42 -24.66
CA ALA A 106 -4.43 32.54 -24.30
C ALA A 106 -3.61 33.73 -23.76
N ALA A 107 -2.69 33.48 -22.83
CA ALA A 107 -1.82 34.52 -22.28
C ALA A 107 -0.94 35.18 -23.36
N GLU A 108 -0.46 34.43 -24.35
CA GLU A 108 0.33 34.97 -25.46
C GLU A 108 -0.53 35.85 -26.38
N LYS A 109 -1.78 35.46 -26.66
CA LYS A 109 -2.73 36.30 -27.41
C LYS A 109 -3.06 37.59 -26.67
N ASP A 110 -3.31 37.51 -25.36
CA ASP A 110 -3.59 38.68 -24.54
C ASP A 110 -2.37 39.62 -24.49
N ALA A 111 -1.16 39.07 -24.35
CA ALA A 111 0.07 39.85 -24.39
C ALA A 111 0.29 40.52 -25.77
N ALA A 112 -0.01 39.83 -26.86
CA ALA A 112 0.07 40.39 -28.22
C ALA A 112 -0.94 41.54 -28.41
N ALA A 113 -2.20 41.34 -27.98
CA ALA A 113 -3.24 42.36 -28.05
C ALA A 113 -2.90 43.60 -27.21
N ALA A 114 -2.30 43.41 -26.02
CA ALA A 114 -1.84 44.51 -25.19
C ALA A 114 -0.70 45.32 -25.85
N ARG A 115 0.25 44.65 -26.51
CA ARG A 115 1.33 45.32 -27.27
C ARG A 115 0.79 46.13 -28.44
N GLU A 116 -0.16 45.58 -29.19
CA GLU A 116 -0.78 46.28 -30.31
C GLU A 116 -1.51 47.54 -29.85
N ARG A 117 -2.26 47.47 -28.75
CA ARG A 117 -2.92 48.64 -28.16
C ARG A 117 -1.92 49.71 -27.72
N ALA A 118 -0.83 49.31 -27.07
CA ALA A 118 0.21 50.23 -26.65
C ALA A 118 0.89 50.92 -27.85
N GLU A 119 1.16 50.20 -28.94
CA GLU A 119 1.70 50.79 -30.18
C GLU A 119 0.72 51.76 -30.84
N GLN A 120 -0.58 51.42 -30.88
CA GLN A 120 -1.61 52.32 -31.43
C GLN A 120 -1.75 53.60 -30.59
N GLU A 121 -1.70 53.48 -29.27
CA GLU A 121 -1.75 54.63 -28.35
C GLU A 121 -0.52 55.53 -28.52
N ALA A 122 0.69 54.96 -28.59
CA ALA A 122 1.92 55.71 -28.83
C ALA A 122 1.91 56.44 -30.19
N LYS A 123 1.39 55.81 -31.26
CA LYS A 123 1.22 56.46 -32.57
C LYS A 123 0.21 57.60 -32.51
N ALA A 124 -0.92 57.39 -31.82
CA ALA A 124 -1.94 58.42 -31.65
C ALA A 124 -1.39 59.62 -30.84
N GLU A 125 -0.57 59.38 -29.82
CA GLU A 125 0.06 60.42 -29.03
C GLU A 125 1.11 61.21 -29.85
N GLN A 126 1.97 60.53 -30.62
CA GLN A 126 2.89 61.20 -31.55
C GLN A 126 2.15 62.10 -32.55
N GLN A 127 1.02 61.62 -33.07
CA GLN A 127 0.23 62.39 -34.03
C GLN A 127 -0.40 63.63 -33.38
N ARG A 128 -0.93 63.52 -32.15
CA ARG A 128 -1.41 64.69 -31.39
C ARG A 128 -0.30 65.70 -31.14
N GLN A 129 0.92 65.24 -30.80
CA GLN A 129 2.07 66.13 -30.61
C GLN A 129 2.48 66.82 -31.92
N ALA A 130 2.46 66.10 -33.05
CA ALA A 130 2.75 66.67 -34.37
C ALA A 130 1.70 67.71 -34.81
N ASP A 131 0.41 67.43 -34.60
CA ASP A 131 -0.68 68.37 -34.89
C ASP A 131 -0.58 69.62 -33.99
N ALA A 132 -0.28 69.46 -32.70
CA ALA A 132 -0.05 70.57 -31.78
C ALA A 132 1.16 71.44 -32.19
N ALA A 133 2.27 70.82 -32.62
CA ALA A 133 3.43 71.55 -33.12
C ALA A 133 3.13 72.32 -34.41
N LYS A 134 2.32 71.76 -35.31
CA LYS A 134 1.89 72.44 -36.54
C LYS A 134 0.95 73.62 -36.28
N ALA A 135 0.08 73.51 -35.28
CA ALA A 135 -0.77 74.61 -34.84
C ALA A 135 0.06 75.76 -34.22
N ALA A 136 1.08 75.45 -33.43
CA ALA A 136 1.98 76.44 -32.84
C ALA A 136 2.93 77.12 -33.87
N GLY A 137 3.26 76.43 -34.97
CA GLY A 137 4.08 77.00 -36.07
C GLY A 137 3.31 77.82 -37.10
N GLY A 138 1.97 77.84 -37.05
CA GLY A 138 1.11 78.56 -37.99
C GLY A 138 0.97 80.06 -37.74
N GLU A 139 1.32 80.55 -36.55
CA GLU A 139 1.36 81.98 -36.23
C GLU A 139 2.76 82.56 -36.54
N GLY A 140 3.08 82.73 -37.81
CA GLY A 140 4.40 83.27 -38.17
C GLY A 140 4.60 83.71 -39.63
N GLY A 141 3.54 83.88 -40.41
CA GLY A 141 3.66 84.26 -41.82
C GLY A 141 2.50 85.13 -42.28
N GLY A 142 2.51 86.40 -41.86
CA GLY A 142 1.50 87.39 -42.24
C GLY A 142 1.88 88.79 -41.78
N SER A 143 3.13 89.18 -41.97
CA SER A 143 3.53 90.60 -42.02
C SER A 143 3.95 90.91 -43.44
N GLU A 144 3.06 91.58 -44.17
CA GLU A 144 3.29 92.79 -44.98
C GLU A 144 1.95 93.29 -45.53
#